data_AF-A0A1C6HET3-F1
#
_entry.id   AF-A0A1C6HET3-F1
#
_cell.length_a   1.000
_cell.length_b   1.000
_cell.length_c   1.000
_cell.angle_alpha   90.00
_cell.angle_beta   90.00
_cell.angle_gamma   90.00
#
_symmetry.space_group_name_H-M   'P 1'
#
loop_
_entity.id
_entity.type
_entity.pdbx_description
1 polymer ?
#
loop_
_entity_poly.entity_id
_entity_poly.type
_entity_poly.pdbx_seq_one_letter_code
_entity_poly.pdbx_strand_id
1 'polypeptide(L)'
;MKNKLYVINGKTYLSHINDEVHLYGLLHQLAFLAGRIKDEEDVLHVLDTAKRYGEIAEEKFQGWGIPGRYLVFGDPKDLKGLMDKELDEVEVVPEEEPKPKKYRDEYIIPGSSFRMLVGDIYNLIVLYHSLARCLSEAETEKDFLRLKKKAGGYEKVLKKLCRSLGLPEDSNAAQDILEESIIRRHNLVRLEDVEDEPQDEGDLEGDEVWSD
;
A
#
# COMPACT_ATOMS: atom_id res chain seq x y z
N MET A 1 0.49 23.70 -8.93
CA MET A 1 -0.77 23.41 -9.64
C MET A 1 -1.35 22.15 -9.02
N LYS A 2 -2.59 22.18 -8.49
CA LYS A 2 -3.22 20.97 -7.94
C LYS A 2 -3.32 19.93 -9.05
N ASN A 3 -2.83 18.70 -8.83
CA ASN A 3 -2.99 17.61 -9.79
C ASN A 3 -4.47 17.24 -9.86
N LYS A 4 -5.14 17.67 -10.92
CA LYS A 4 -6.53 17.30 -11.20
C LYS A 4 -6.55 15.88 -11.72
N LEU A 5 -7.36 15.03 -11.10
CA LEU A 5 -7.60 13.68 -11.58
C LEU A 5 -8.91 13.63 -12.35
N TYR A 6 -8.89 12.91 -13.46
CA TYR A 6 -10.02 12.76 -14.36
C TYR A 6 -10.34 11.29 -14.52
N VAL A 7 -11.62 10.97 -14.51
CA VAL A 7 -12.14 9.62 -14.78
C VAL A 7 -12.96 9.67 -16.06
N ILE A 8 -12.78 8.65 -16.89
CA ILE A 8 -13.56 8.43 -18.11
C ILE A 8 -14.44 7.20 -17.95
N ASN A 9 -15.65 7.24 -18.49
CA ASN A 9 -16.52 6.07 -18.52
C ASN A 9 -15.86 4.95 -19.34
N GLY A 10 -15.73 3.75 -18.76
CA GLY A 10 -15.08 2.60 -19.42
C GLY A 10 -15.69 2.22 -20.76
N LYS A 11 -17.01 2.39 -20.96
CA LYS A 11 -17.65 2.15 -22.27
C LYS A 11 -17.23 3.17 -23.31
N THR A 12 -17.17 4.44 -22.92
CA THR A 12 -16.70 5.54 -23.77
C THR A 12 -15.25 5.29 -24.17
N TYR A 13 -14.39 5.00 -23.19
CA TYR A 13 -12.98 4.65 -23.45
C TYR A 13 -12.83 3.47 -24.43
N LEU A 14 -13.55 2.37 -24.21
CA LEU A 14 -13.51 1.22 -25.12
C LEU A 14 -13.98 1.56 -26.55
N SER A 15 -14.97 2.44 -26.69
CA SER A 15 -15.42 2.92 -28.00
C SER A 15 -14.30 3.67 -28.74
N HIS A 16 -13.62 4.60 -28.07
CA HIS A 16 -12.49 5.32 -28.65
C HIS A 16 -11.37 4.38 -29.09
N ILE A 17 -10.98 3.43 -28.24
CA ILE A 17 -9.93 2.45 -28.58
C ILE A 17 -10.34 1.58 -29.78
N ASN A 18 -11.59 1.13 -29.86
CA ASN A 18 -12.07 0.34 -31.00
C ASN A 18 -12.04 1.15 -32.31
N ASP A 19 -12.42 2.42 -32.26
CA ASP A 19 -12.39 3.30 -33.42
C ASP A 19 -10.95 3.59 -33.87
N GLU A 20 -10.03 3.86 -32.94
CA GLU A 20 -8.62 4.04 -33.22
C GLU A 20 -7.99 2.80 -33.88
N VAL A 21 -8.23 1.62 -33.30
CA VAL A 21 -7.74 0.35 -33.85
C VAL A 21 -8.33 0.09 -35.24
N HIS A 22 -9.61 0.42 -35.46
CA HIS A 22 -10.23 0.28 -36.77
C HIS A 22 -9.54 1.18 -37.81
N LEU A 23 -9.37 2.46 -37.51
CA LEU A 23 -8.72 3.42 -38.41
C LEU A 23 -7.26 3.07 -38.69
N TYR A 24 -6.51 2.63 -37.68
CA TYR A 24 -5.16 2.12 -37.84
C TYR A 24 -5.13 0.89 -38.78
N GLY A 25 -6.09 -0.02 -38.63
CA GLY A 25 -6.25 -1.18 -39.51
C GLY A 25 -6.48 -0.79 -40.97
N LEU A 26 -7.35 0.19 -41.22
CA LEU A 26 -7.60 0.72 -42.57
C LEU A 26 -6.34 1.34 -43.19
N LEU A 27 -5.61 2.15 -42.41
CA LEU A 27 -4.36 2.76 -42.86
C LEU A 27 -3.30 1.70 -43.19
N HIS A 28 -3.16 0.68 -42.33
CA HIS A 28 -2.23 -0.42 -42.56
C HIS A 28 -2.58 -1.22 -43.82
N GLN A 29 -3.86 -1.49 -44.05
CA GLN A 29 -4.34 -2.13 -45.28
C GLN A 29 -4.04 -1.28 -46.52
N LEU A 30 -4.27 0.03 -46.44
CA LEU A 30 -4.01 0.94 -47.55
C LEU A 30 -2.52 1.00 -47.89
N ALA A 31 -1.65 1.09 -46.88
CA ALA A 31 -0.20 1.06 -47.06
C ALA A 31 0.27 -0.27 -47.67
N PHE A 32 -0.32 -1.39 -47.25
CA PHE A 32 -0.02 -2.71 -47.82
C PHE A 32 -0.41 -2.81 -49.30
N LEU A 33 -1.59 -2.32 -49.68
CA LEU A 33 -2.04 -2.31 -51.07
C LEU A 33 -1.17 -1.39 -51.92
N ALA A 34 -0.84 -0.19 -51.42
CA ALA A 34 0.05 0.75 -52.09
C ALA A 34 1.45 0.16 -52.34
N GLY A 35 1.98 -0.65 -51.39
CA GLY A 35 3.26 -1.33 -51.54
C GLY A 35 3.27 -2.51 -52.53
N ARG A 36 2.12 -2.89 -53.09
CA ARG A 36 1.96 -4.06 -53.98
C ARG A 36 1.49 -3.72 -55.38
N ILE A 37 1.40 -2.44 -55.73
CA ILE A 37 0.99 -1.98 -57.06
C ILE A 37 1.95 -2.49 -58.14
N LYS A 38 1.42 -3.13 -59.18
CA LYS A 38 2.20 -3.60 -60.35
C LYS A 38 1.76 -2.96 -61.65
N ASP A 39 0.49 -2.59 -61.76
CA ASP A 39 -0.13 -2.04 -62.97
C ASP A 39 -1.11 -0.89 -62.67
N GLU A 40 -1.67 -0.30 -63.72
CA GLU A 40 -2.62 0.82 -63.61
C GLU A 40 -3.95 0.38 -62.96
N GLU A 41 -4.34 -0.89 -63.09
CA GLU A 41 -5.55 -1.44 -62.49
C GLU A 41 -5.42 -1.51 -60.95
N ASP A 42 -4.25 -1.95 -60.44
CA ASP A 42 -3.93 -1.90 -59.01
C ASP A 42 -4.01 -0.47 -58.44
N VAL A 43 -3.57 0.54 -59.21
CA VAL A 43 -3.67 1.96 -58.79
C VAL A 43 -5.12 2.39 -58.63
N LEU A 44 -6.00 2.02 -59.57
CA LEU A 44 -7.42 2.33 -59.50
C LEU A 44 -8.08 1.65 -58.28
N HIS A 45 -7.72 0.39 -58.00
CA HIS A 45 -8.22 -0.32 -56.82
C HIS A 45 -7.78 0.31 -55.50
N VAL A 46 -6.53 0.76 -55.41
CA VAL A 46 -6.03 1.49 -54.23
C VAL A 46 -6.79 2.80 -54.07
N LEU A 47 -7.04 3.53 -55.15
CA LEU A 47 -7.75 4.81 -55.12
C LEU A 47 -9.21 4.66 -54.69
N ASP A 48 -9.91 3.64 -55.18
CA ASP A 48 -11.29 3.35 -54.75
C ASP A 48 -11.35 2.89 -53.29
N THR A 49 -10.36 2.09 -52.86
CA THR A 49 -10.23 1.69 -51.45
C THR A 49 -9.97 2.90 -50.54
N ALA A 50 -9.09 3.81 -50.96
CA ALA A 50 -8.78 5.05 -50.24
C ALA A 50 -10.02 5.94 -50.07
N LYS A 51 -10.84 6.09 -51.11
CA LYS A 51 -12.11 6.84 -51.03
C LYS A 51 -13.05 6.24 -49.99
N ARG A 52 -13.26 4.93 -50.05
CA ARG A 52 -14.14 4.23 -49.11
C ARG A 52 -13.64 4.32 -47.67
N TYR A 53 -12.32 4.21 -47.46
CA TYR A 53 -11.74 4.36 -46.13
C TYR A 53 -11.83 5.80 -45.63
N GLY A 54 -11.72 6.78 -46.53
CA GLY A 54 -11.97 8.20 -46.23
C GLY A 54 -13.40 8.44 -45.75
N GLU A 55 -14.40 7.82 -46.38
CA GLU A 55 -15.80 7.91 -45.93
C GLU A 55 -16.00 7.33 -44.52
N ILE A 56 -15.36 6.18 -44.22
CA ILE A 56 -15.42 5.56 -42.89
C ILE A 56 -14.73 6.46 -41.85
N ALA A 57 -13.59 7.07 -42.20
CA ALA A 57 -12.88 7.98 -41.32
C ALA A 57 -13.70 9.24 -41.02
N GLU A 58 -14.38 9.79 -42.03
CA GLU A 58 -15.26 10.94 -41.87
C GLU A 58 -16.46 10.62 -40.98
N GLU A 59 -17.12 9.47 -41.17
CA GLU A 59 -18.23 9.04 -40.32
C GLU A 59 -17.81 8.94 -38.85
N LYS A 60 -16.65 8.35 -38.58
CA LYS A 60 -16.09 8.27 -37.22
C LYS A 60 -15.74 9.65 -36.66
N PHE A 61 -15.12 10.51 -37.47
CA PHE A 61 -14.76 11.87 -37.06
C PHE A 61 -15.99 12.68 -36.64
N GLN A 62 -17.07 12.60 -37.42
CA GLN A 62 -18.35 13.22 -37.06
C GLN A 62 -18.96 12.61 -35.79
N GLY A 63 -18.85 11.29 -35.63
CA GLY A 63 -19.33 10.56 -34.44
C GLY A 63 -18.62 10.96 -33.15
N TRP A 64 -17.33 11.31 -33.22
CA TRP A 64 -16.57 11.80 -32.07
C TRP A 64 -16.95 13.22 -31.63
N GLY A 65 -17.62 13.99 -32.49
CA GLY A 65 -18.00 15.38 -32.18
C GLY A 65 -16.80 16.32 -32.04
N ILE A 66 -15.66 15.97 -32.63
CA ILE A 66 -14.46 16.81 -32.64
C ILE A 66 -14.67 17.97 -33.64
N PRO A 67 -14.41 19.23 -33.25
CA PRO A 67 -14.49 20.33 -34.19
C PRO A 67 -13.53 20.14 -35.37
N GLY A 68 -13.98 20.31 -36.61
CA GLY A 68 -13.12 20.22 -37.80
C GLY A 68 -11.93 21.19 -37.76
N ARG A 69 -12.04 22.29 -37.02
CA ARG A 69 -10.93 23.20 -36.74
C ARG A 69 -9.78 22.51 -35.98
N TYR A 70 -10.09 21.61 -35.07
CA TYR A 70 -9.08 20.83 -34.34
C TYR A 70 -8.25 19.97 -35.28
N LEU A 71 -8.86 19.37 -36.31
CA LEU A 71 -8.15 18.58 -37.31
C LEU A 71 -7.11 19.42 -38.09
N VAL A 72 -7.41 20.70 -38.32
CA VAL A 72 -6.54 21.60 -39.12
C VAL A 72 -5.49 22.29 -38.25
N PHE A 73 -5.86 22.75 -37.06
CA PHE A 73 -5.02 23.63 -36.23
C PHE A 73 -4.52 22.97 -34.94
N GLY A 74 -5.13 21.88 -34.49
CA GLY A 74 -4.71 21.14 -33.30
C GLY A 74 -4.83 21.92 -31.99
N ASP A 75 -5.64 22.99 -31.93
CA ASP A 75 -5.76 23.83 -30.71
C ASP A 75 -6.46 23.05 -29.59
N PRO A 76 -5.79 22.73 -28.47
CA PRO A 76 -6.38 21.97 -27.37
C PRO A 76 -7.65 22.60 -26.80
N LYS A 77 -7.85 23.92 -26.96
CA LYS A 77 -9.07 24.61 -26.51
C LYS A 77 -10.32 24.10 -27.22
N ASP A 78 -10.19 23.61 -28.44
CA ASP A 78 -11.31 23.06 -29.22
C ASP A 78 -11.83 21.74 -28.65
N LEU A 79 -11.00 21.05 -27.85
CA LEU A 79 -11.41 19.83 -27.15
C LEU A 79 -12.05 20.10 -25.80
N LYS A 80 -12.05 21.35 -25.29
CA LYS A 80 -12.56 21.64 -23.94
C LYS A 80 -13.99 21.13 -23.75
N GLY A 81 -14.87 21.37 -24.73
CA GLY A 81 -16.25 20.89 -24.67
C GLY A 81 -16.39 19.37 -24.76
N LEU A 82 -15.43 18.67 -25.39
CA LEU A 82 -15.39 17.22 -25.43
C LEU A 82 -14.88 16.65 -24.11
N MET A 83 -13.81 17.23 -23.57
CA MET A 83 -13.25 16.89 -22.26
C MET A 83 -14.30 17.06 -21.16
N ASP A 84 -15.04 18.17 -21.16
CA ASP A 84 -16.11 18.43 -20.18
C ASP A 84 -17.28 17.42 -20.28
N LYS A 85 -17.41 16.72 -21.42
CA LYS A 85 -18.47 15.74 -21.67
C LYS A 85 -18.03 14.30 -21.35
N GLU A 86 -16.76 13.97 -21.57
CA GLU A 86 -16.24 12.62 -21.44
C GLU A 86 -15.48 12.37 -20.14
N LEU A 87 -14.96 13.43 -19.52
CA LEU A 87 -14.14 13.37 -18.32
C LEU A 87 -14.88 13.97 -17.12
N ASP A 88 -14.93 13.20 -16.05
CA ASP A 88 -15.39 13.67 -14.74
C ASP A 88 -14.17 14.03 -13.88
N GLU A 89 -14.11 15.26 -13.35
CA GLU A 89 -13.07 15.67 -12.39
C GLU A 89 -13.34 14.98 -11.06
N VAL A 90 -12.35 14.24 -10.56
CA VAL A 90 -12.42 13.57 -9.27
C VAL A 90 -11.51 14.28 -8.29
N GLU A 91 -12.12 14.80 -7.21
CA GLU A 91 -11.37 15.15 -6.03
C GLU A 91 -10.86 13.85 -5.41
N VAL A 92 -9.55 13.67 -5.40
CA VAL A 92 -8.93 12.66 -4.57
C VAL A 92 -9.17 13.07 -3.15
N VAL A 93 -10.20 12.51 -2.54
CA VAL A 93 -10.19 12.31 -1.11
C VAL A 93 -8.92 11.47 -0.88
N PRO A 94 -7.88 12.00 -0.21
CA PRO A 94 -6.75 11.17 0.13
C PRO A 94 -7.35 9.95 0.82
N GLU A 95 -7.02 8.77 0.30
CA GLU A 95 -7.35 7.53 0.99
C GLU A 95 -6.80 7.74 2.40
N GLU A 96 -7.67 8.00 3.38
CA GLU A 96 -7.31 7.85 4.78
C GLU A 96 -6.82 6.41 4.80
N GLU A 97 -5.48 6.22 4.84
CA GLU A 97 -4.89 4.92 5.12
C GLU A 97 -5.76 4.37 6.24
N PRO A 98 -6.39 3.19 6.06
CA PRO A 98 -7.40 2.73 7.01
C PRO A 98 -6.75 2.83 8.38
N LYS A 99 -7.23 3.78 9.20
CA LYS A 99 -6.54 4.16 10.45
C LYS A 99 -6.11 2.86 11.09
N PRO A 100 -4.79 2.66 11.36
CA PRO A 100 -4.30 1.38 11.85
C PRO A 100 -5.26 0.98 12.95
N LYS A 101 -5.91 -0.19 12.79
CA LYS A 101 -6.94 -0.62 13.74
C LYS A 101 -6.26 -0.51 15.10
N LYS A 102 -6.66 0.47 15.92
CA LYS A 102 -6.05 0.67 17.23
C LYS A 102 -6.45 -0.55 18.05
N TYR A 103 -5.59 -1.55 18.10
CA TYR A 103 -5.76 -2.67 19.00
C TYR A 103 -5.34 -2.13 20.37
N ARG A 104 -6.18 -2.34 21.39
CA ARG A 104 -5.99 -1.74 22.72
C ARG A 104 -4.69 -2.18 23.43
N ASP A 105 -3.93 -3.11 22.84
CA ASP A 105 -2.78 -3.78 23.43
C ASP A 105 -1.51 -3.69 22.54
N GLU A 106 -1.33 -2.61 21.78
CA GLU A 106 -0.14 -2.42 20.93
C GLU A 106 0.95 -1.61 21.64
N TYR A 107 2.19 -2.13 21.56
CA TYR A 107 3.38 -1.50 22.12
C TYR A 107 4.37 -1.18 21.00
N ILE A 108 4.91 0.05 21.02
CA ILE A 108 6.10 0.41 20.25
C ILE A 108 7.31 -0.14 20.98
N ILE A 109 8.07 -0.98 20.28
CA ILE A 109 9.28 -1.61 20.79
C ILE A 109 10.49 -0.90 20.18
N PRO A 110 11.37 -0.26 20.99
CA PRO A 110 12.62 0.29 20.47
C PRO A 110 13.48 -0.78 19.83
N GLY A 111 14.11 -0.48 18.69
CA GLY A 111 14.86 -1.47 17.89
C GLY A 111 15.99 -2.18 18.65
N SER A 112 16.66 -1.51 19.58
CA SER A 112 17.66 -2.11 20.47
C SER A 112 17.05 -3.07 21.51
N SER A 113 15.83 -2.79 21.96
CA SER A 113 15.12 -3.56 23.00
C SER A 113 14.51 -4.85 22.47
N PHE A 114 14.14 -4.90 21.19
CA PHE A 114 13.48 -6.07 20.57
C PHE A 114 14.29 -7.36 20.73
N ARG A 115 15.60 -7.33 20.45
CA ARG A 115 16.46 -8.53 20.57
C ARG A 115 16.54 -9.06 21.99
N MET A 116 16.57 -8.16 22.98
CA MET A 116 16.59 -8.54 24.39
C MET A 116 15.26 -9.12 24.83
N LEU A 117 14.15 -8.46 24.45
CA LEU A 117 12.79 -8.90 24.74
C LEU A 117 12.53 -10.32 24.23
N VAL A 118 12.90 -10.61 22.97
CA VAL A 118 12.75 -11.95 22.38
C VAL A 118 13.53 -13.00 23.19
N GLY A 119 14.74 -12.66 23.66
CA GLY A 119 15.55 -13.56 24.49
C GLY A 119 14.92 -13.83 25.86
N ASP A 120 14.41 -12.80 26.53
CA ASP A 120 13.75 -12.93 27.83
C ASP A 120 12.44 -13.75 27.71
N ILE A 121 11.62 -13.51 26.69
CA ILE A 121 10.41 -14.31 26.38
C ILE A 121 10.76 -15.76 26.07
N TYR A 122 11.78 -16.00 25.24
CA TYR A 122 12.22 -17.35 24.90
C TYR A 122 12.63 -18.16 26.14
N ASN A 123 13.40 -17.55 27.05
CA ASN A 123 13.81 -18.19 28.30
C ASN A 123 12.60 -18.57 29.18
N LEU A 124 11.61 -17.68 29.29
CA LEU A 124 10.36 -17.95 30.01
C LEU A 124 9.60 -19.14 29.42
N ILE A 125 9.43 -19.17 28.09
CA ILE A 125 8.74 -20.25 27.36
C ILE A 125 9.45 -21.59 27.56
N VAL A 126 10.78 -21.63 27.43
CA VAL A 126 11.55 -22.86 27.61
C VAL A 126 11.43 -23.39 29.04
N LEU A 127 11.52 -22.51 30.04
CA LEU A 127 11.33 -22.90 31.43
C LEU A 127 9.93 -23.44 31.69
N TYR A 128 8.90 -22.77 31.16
CA TYR A 128 7.52 -23.21 31.27
C TYR A 128 7.31 -24.61 30.66
N HIS A 129 7.72 -24.82 29.41
CA HIS A 129 7.56 -26.12 28.75
C HIS A 129 8.36 -27.23 29.43
N SER A 130 9.56 -26.94 29.92
CA SER A 130 10.36 -27.91 30.66
C SER A 130 9.67 -28.34 31.97
N LEU A 131 9.11 -27.38 32.71
CA LEU A 131 8.36 -27.64 33.94
C LEU A 131 7.05 -28.38 33.66
N ALA A 132 6.27 -27.93 32.68
CA ALA A 132 5.01 -28.57 32.27
C ALA A 132 5.23 -30.02 31.83
N ARG A 133 6.28 -30.28 31.05
CA ARG A 133 6.67 -31.63 30.64
C ARG A 133 7.05 -32.50 31.84
N CYS A 134 7.92 -31.99 32.72
CA CYS A 134 8.32 -32.70 33.93
C CYS A 134 7.11 -33.03 34.84
N LEU A 135 6.13 -32.13 34.94
CA LEU A 135 4.89 -32.37 35.69
C LEU A 135 4.01 -33.42 35.01
N SER A 136 3.92 -33.41 33.67
CA SER A 136 3.12 -34.41 32.93
C SER A 136 3.70 -35.82 32.97
N GLU A 137 5.03 -35.95 33.08
CA GLU A 137 5.73 -37.25 33.16
C GLU A 137 5.78 -37.82 34.60
N ALA A 138 5.36 -37.05 35.60
CA ALA A 138 5.41 -37.46 37.01
C ALA A 138 4.12 -38.19 37.42
N GLU A 139 4.15 -39.52 37.40
CA GLU A 139 3.02 -40.36 37.80
C GLU A 139 3.20 -40.99 39.20
N THR A 140 4.45 -41.16 39.65
CA THR A 140 4.75 -41.85 40.92
C THR A 140 5.31 -40.92 41.99
N GLU A 141 5.13 -41.26 43.27
CA GLU A 141 5.66 -40.50 44.43
C GLU A 141 7.19 -40.31 44.36
N LYS A 142 7.90 -41.28 43.79
CA LYS A 142 9.36 -41.21 43.56
C LYS A 142 9.72 -40.18 42.48
N ASP A 143 8.86 -40.00 41.49
CA ASP A 143 9.04 -38.99 40.44
C ASP A 143 8.77 -37.59 40.99
N PHE A 144 7.76 -37.42 41.86
CA PHE A 144 7.53 -36.16 42.59
C PHE A 144 8.73 -35.79 43.49
N LEU A 145 9.35 -36.77 44.17
CA LEU A 145 10.57 -36.53 44.96
C LEU A 145 11.77 -36.12 44.09
N ARG A 146 11.92 -36.72 42.89
CA ARG A 146 12.93 -36.32 41.90
C ARG A 146 12.65 -34.92 41.35
N LEU A 147 11.38 -34.60 41.12
CA LEU A 147 10.93 -33.30 40.64
C LEU A 147 11.19 -32.21 41.68
N LYS A 148 10.92 -32.47 42.97
CA LYS A 148 11.26 -31.58 44.08
C LYS A 148 12.78 -31.29 44.14
N LYS A 149 13.62 -32.30 43.88
CA LYS A 149 15.09 -32.12 43.82
C LYS A 149 15.53 -31.29 42.60
N LYS A 150 14.88 -31.47 41.45
CA LYS A 150 15.12 -30.65 40.24
C LYS A 150 14.57 -29.23 40.37
N ALA A 151 13.44 -29.06 41.08
CA ALA A 151 12.78 -27.78 41.32
C ALA A 151 13.71 -26.78 42.01
N GLY A 152 14.57 -27.22 42.92
CA GLY A 152 15.59 -26.34 43.53
C GLY A 152 16.63 -25.79 42.54
N GLY A 153 16.85 -26.45 41.40
CA GLY A 153 17.65 -25.91 40.30
C GLY A 153 16.89 -24.83 39.52
N TYR A 154 15.63 -25.09 39.20
CA TYR A 154 14.73 -24.12 38.56
C TYR A 154 14.49 -22.90 39.43
N GLU A 155 14.40 -23.06 40.75
CA GLU A 155 14.25 -21.96 41.70
C GLU A 155 15.41 -20.96 41.61
N LYS A 156 16.65 -21.43 41.44
CA LYS A 156 17.81 -20.55 41.24
C LYS A 156 17.75 -19.81 39.91
N VAL A 157 17.32 -20.49 38.85
CA VAL A 157 17.17 -19.90 37.51
C VAL A 157 16.04 -18.86 37.52
N LEU A 158 14.91 -19.19 38.15
CA LEU A 158 13.77 -18.30 38.34
C LEU A 158 14.16 -17.06 39.15
N LYS A 159 14.87 -17.23 40.28
CA LYS A 159 15.41 -16.10 41.07
C LYS A 159 16.38 -15.23 40.27
N LYS A 160 17.16 -15.80 39.35
CA LYS A 160 18.02 -15.01 38.45
C LYS A 160 17.20 -14.24 37.43
N LEU A 161 16.17 -14.88 36.88
CA LEU A 161 15.27 -14.30 35.89
C LEU A 161 14.42 -13.17 36.48
N CYS A 162 13.83 -13.38 37.66
CA CYS A 162 13.11 -12.35 38.41
C CYS A 162 14.00 -11.13 38.70
N ARG A 163 15.23 -11.35 39.18
CA ARG A 163 16.19 -10.24 39.38
C ARG A 163 16.56 -9.52 38.09
N SER A 164 16.72 -10.25 36.98
CA SER A 164 17.01 -9.62 35.69
C SER A 164 15.84 -8.81 35.13
N LEU A 165 14.60 -9.22 35.41
CA LEU A 165 13.38 -8.51 35.03
C LEU A 165 13.01 -7.39 36.01
N GLY A 166 13.70 -7.28 37.15
CA GLY A 166 13.36 -6.30 38.20
C GLY A 166 12.11 -6.68 39.01
N LEU A 167 11.73 -7.96 39.01
CA LEU A 167 10.61 -8.47 39.79
C LEU A 167 10.98 -8.58 41.29
N PRO A 168 10.05 -8.27 42.21
CA PRO A 168 10.25 -8.49 43.64
C PRO A 168 10.53 -9.96 43.95
N GLU A 169 11.44 -10.24 44.89
CA GLU A 169 11.83 -11.63 45.25
C GLU A 169 10.66 -12.47 45.81
N ASP A 170 9.68 -11.80 46.41
CA ASP A 170 8.45 -12.40 46.97
C ASP A 170 7.24 -12.28 46.03
N SER A 171 7.43 -11.79 44.80
CA SER A 171 6.35 -11.71 43.83
C SER A 171 5.98 -13.11 43.36
N ASN A 172 4.67 -13.37 43.30
CA ASN A 172 4.11 -14.58 42.68
C ASN A 172 4.28 -14.62 41.15
N ALA A 173 4.94 -13.62 40.55
CA ALA A 173 5.06 -13.45 39.10
C ALA A 173 3.70 -13.51 38.39
N ALA A 174 2.68 -12.90 39.02
CA ALA A 174 1.38 -12.71 38.38
C ALA A 174 1.54 -11.94 37.06
N GLN A 175 0.62 -12.21 36.13
CA GLN A 175 0.71 -11.77 34.74
C GLN A 175 0.90 -10.25 34.62
N ASP A 176 0.17 -9.48 35.42
CA ASP A 176 0.23 -8.02 35.51
C ASP A 176 1.61 -7.51 35.95
N ILE A 177 2.18 -8.09 37.00
CA ILE A 177 3.50 -7.70 37.52
C ILE A 177 4.61 -8.07 36.52
N LEU A 178 4.49 -9.24 35.88
CA LEU A 178 5.42 -9.66 34.83
C LEU A 178 5.35 -8.74 33.62
N GLU A 179 4.14 -8.42 33.16
CA GLU A 179 3.90 -7.51 32.05
C GLU A 179 4.48 -6.12 32.33
N GLU A 180 4.18 -5.52 33.48
CA GLU A 180 4.77 -4.22 33.87
C GLU A 180 6.30 -4.25 33.91
N SER A 181 6.89 -5.35 34.42
CA SER A 181 8.35 -5.48 34.49
C SER A 181 9.00 -5.55 33.11
N ILE A 182 8.35 -6.23 32.16
CA ILE A 182 8.79 -6.33 30.76
C ILE A 182 8.66 -4.97 30.06
N ILE A 183 7.53 -4.28 30.25
CA ILE A 183 7.29 -2.93 29.72
C ILE A 183 8.39 -1.97 30.17
N ARG A 184 8.65 -1.92 31.49
CA ARG A 184 9.66 -1.03 32.07
C ARG A 184 11.07 -1.38 31.63
N ARG A 185 11.41 -2.66 31.53
CA ARG A 185 12.77 -3.11 31.16
C ARG A 185 13.10 -2.85 29.70
N HIS A 186 12.12 -3.03 28.81
CA HIS A 186 12.32 -2.91 27.37
C HIS A 186 11.89 -1.55 26.80
N ASN A 187 11.49 -0.61 27.66
CA ASN A 187 10.99 0.71 27.30
C ASN A 187 9.86 0.61 26.26
N LEU A 188 8.90 -0.27 26.53
CA LEU A 188 7.73 -0.42 25.67
C LEU A 188 6.82 0.79 25.88
N VAL A 189 6.49 1.47 24.79
CA VAL A 189 5.56 2.62 24.83
C VAL A 189 4.23 2.13 24.31
N ARG A 190 3.14 2.37 25.05
CA ARG A 190 1.83 2.02 24.51
C ARG A 190 1.54 2.92 23.33
N LEU A 191 0.99 2.33 22.28
CA LEU A 191 0.65 3.08 21.07
C LEU A 191 -0.40 4.18 21.35
N GLU A 192 -1.20 4.03 22.41
CA GLU A 192 -2.14 5.06 22.90
C GLU A 192 -1.46 6.28 23.56
N ASP A 193 -0.26 6.12 24.09
CA ASP A 193 0.49 7.18 24.81
C ASP A 193 1.40 8.00 23.88
N VAL A 194 1.50 7.60 22.61
CA VAL A 194 2.17 8.40 21.58
C VAL A 194 1.17 9.43 21.10
N GLU A 195 1.23 10.64 21.67
CA GLU A 195 0.51 11.79 21.15
C GLU A 195 0.87 11.95 19.66
N ASP A 196 -0.15 12.06 18.81
CA ASP A 196 0.03 12.52 17.43
C ASP A 196 0.58 13.95 17.54
N GLU A 197 1.91 14.13 17.49
CA GLU A 197 2.48 15.47 17.36
C GLU A 197 1.79 16.12 16.15
N PRO A 198 1.12 17.28 16.31
CA PRO A 198 0.66 18.02 15.15
C PRO A 198 1.92 18.31 14.34
N GLN A 199 1.95 17.85 13.10
CA GLN A 199 2.93 18.32 12.14
C GLN A 199 2.79 19.83 12.10
N ASP A 200 3.71 20.51 12.77
CA ASP A 200 3.86 21.95 12.78
C ASP A 200 4.09 22.34 11.32
N GLU A 201 3.02 22.72 10.62
CA GLU A 201 3.12 23.49 9.38
C GLU A 201 3.79 24.79 9.79
N GLY A 202 5.11 24.80 9.74
CA GLY A 202 5.93 25.94 10.12
C GLY A 202 5.46 27.18 9.38
N ASP A 203 4.81 28.07 10.13
CA ASP A 203 4.62 29.47 9.80
C ASP A 203 5.98 30.08 9.45
N LEU A 204 6.29 30.19 8.15
CA LEU A 204 7.36 31.06 7.67
C LEU A 204 6.79 32.45 7.43
N GLU A 205 6.46 33.16 8.51
CA GLU A 205 6.47 34.62 8.54
C GLU A 205 7.89 35.09 8.83
N GLY A 206 8.47 35.90 7.94
CA GLY A 206 9.75 36.56 8.20
C GLY A 206 10.48 37.08 6.96
N ASP A 207 10.04 38.24 6.49
CA ASP A 207 10.83 39.34 5.91
C ASP A 207 11.85 39.07 4.79
N GLU A 208 11.52 39.51 3.58
CA GLU A 208 12.46 40.29 2.77
C GLU A 208 11.79 41.53 2.18
N VAL A 209 12.07 42.65 2.85
CA VAL A 209 11.98 44.01 2.33
C VAL A 209 13.00 44.16 1.20
N TRP A 210 12.53 44.48 0.00
CA TRP A 210 13.34 45.22 -0.97
C TRP A 210 12.55 46.43 -1.45
N SER A 211 13.00 47.59 -1.00
CA SER A 211 12.60 48.90 -1.47
C SER A 211 13.25 49.22 -2.82
N ASP A 212 12.50 50.06 -3.56
CA ASP A 212 12.77 50.83 -4.79
C ASP A 212 12.77 50.11 -6.15
#